data_AF-A0AAT9SGD0-F1
#
_entry.id   AF-A0AAT9SGD0-F1
#
_cell.length_a   1.000
_cell.length_b   1.000
_cell.length_c   1.000
_cell.angle_alpha   90.00
_cell.angle_beta   90.00
_cell.angle_gamma   90.00
#
_symmetry.space_group_name_H-M   'P 1'
#
loop_
_entity.id
_entity.type
_entity.pdbx_description
1 polymer ?
#
loop_
_entity_poly.entity_id
_entity_poly.type
_entity_poly.pdbx_seq_one_letter_code
_entity_poly.pdbx_strand_id
1 'polypeptide(L)'
;MSIRFSAEGPAFPETLVDALLAGEVVFLCGAGVSAPQLPGFGDLVQQCFDRLNLVQSGSELASSEAGRFEEVLGSLSRRIVNPRDMTRALVDLLQAPTPPDFTNHNTILRLSRDLDNHPLITPTGYQVPVQYFTTMSKKIPFGVLTKVAGSAWVIKSDA
;
A
#
# COMPACT_ATOMS: atom_id res chain seq x y z
N MET A 1 17.23 -26.14 -6.03
CA MET A 1 15.96 -26.09 -6.78
C MET A 1 15.41 -24.70 -6.59
N SER A 2 15.21 -23.94 -7.67
CA SER A 2 14.71 -22.56 -7.55
C SER A 2 13.20 -22.56 -7.29
N ILE A 3 12.79 -21.87 -6.23
CA ILE A 3 11.38 -21.69 -5.86
C ILE A 3 10.73 -20.79 -6.94
N ARG A 4 9.52 -21.13 -7.40
CA ARG A 4 8.75 -20.33 -8.36
C ARG A 4 7.31 -20.20 -7.86
N PHE A 5 6.67 -19.05 -8.10
CA PHE A 5 5.24 -18.85 -7.78
C PHE A 5 4.29 -19.61 -8.72
N SER A 6 4.72 -19.85 -9.96
CA SER A 6 4.00 -20.63 -10.97
C SER A 6 5.01 -21.34 -11.87
N ALA A 7 4.59 -22.39 -12.59
CA ALA A 7 5.48 -23.19 -13.44
C ALA A 7 6.29 -22.32 -14.43
N GLU A 8 5.62 -21.36 -15.06
CA GLU A 8 6.20 -20.41 -16.03
C GLU A 8 6.63 -19.07 -15.40
N GLY A 9 6.54 -18.95 -14.07
CA GLY A 9 6.91 -17.73 -13.36
C GLY A 9 8.42 -17.56 -13.24
N PRO A 10 8.90 -16.32 -13.04
CA PRO A 10 10.30 -16.09 -12.72
C PRO A 10 10.68 -16.86 -11.45
N ALA A 11 11.93 -17.34 -11.41
CA ALA A 11 12.51 -17.87 -10.19
C ALA A 11 12.50 -16.79 -9.10
N PHE A 12 12.11 -17.19 -7.90
CA PHE A 12 12.23 -16.34 -6.73
C PHE A 12 13.72 -16.05 -6.51
N PRO A 13 14.14 -14.79 -6.32
CA PRO A 13 15.55 -14.49 -6.12
C PRO A 13 16.04 -15.18 -4.85
N GLU A 14 16.93 -16.16 -4.99
CA GLU A 14 17.47 -16.93 -3.84
C GLU A 14 18.10 -15.98 -2.81
N THR A 15 18.77 -14.94 -3.27
CA THR A 15 19.35 -13.87 -2.43
C THR A 15 18.32 -13.14 -1.57
N LEU A 16 17.06 -13.02 -2.03
CA LEU A 16 15.98 -12.43 -1.27
C LEU A 16 15.45 -13.37 -0.20
N VAL A 17 15.39 -14.68 -0.50
CA VAL A 17 15.00 -15.71 0.48
C VAL A 17 16.04 -15.78 1.59
N ASP A 18 17.33 -15.79 1.24
CA ASP A 18 18.41 -15.82 2.23
C ASP A 18 18.39 -14.58 3.14
N ALA A 19 18.22 -13.40 2.55
CA ALA A 19 18.09 -12.15 3.32
C ALA A 19 16.85 -12.15 4.23
N LEU A 20 15.73 -12.71 3.75
CA LEU A 20 14.51 -12.85 4.55
C LEU A 20 14.73 -13.78 5.75
N LEU A 21 15.38 -14.92 5.53
CA LEU A 21 15.71 -15.88 6.59
C LEU A 21 16.73 -15.33 7.59
N ALA A 22 17.63 -14.45 7.12
CA ALA A 22 18.59 -13.73 7.97
C ALA A 22 17.97 -12.54 8.72
N GLY A 23 16.70 -12.20 8.49
CA GLY A 23 16.04 -11.05 9.12
C GLY A 23 16.53 -9.69 8.59
N GLU A 24 17.11 -9.64 7.40
CA GLU A 24 17.73 -8.45 6.80
C GLU A 24 16.79 -7.71 5.82
N VAL A 25 15.50 -7.99 5.90
CA VAL A 25 14.51 -7.54 4.93
C VAL A 25 13.54 -6.55 5.55
N VAL A 26 13.32 -5.43 4.85
CA VAL A 26 12.33 -4.42 5.21
C VAL A 26 11.19 -4.46 4.20
N PHE A 27 9.95 -4.54 4.70
CA PHE A 27 8.75 -4.47 3.86
C PHE A 27 8.25 -3.03 3.76
N LEU A 28 8.09 -2.55 2.53
CA LEU A 28 7.37 -1.33 2.20
C LEU A 28 5.95 -1.68 1.78
N CYS A 29 4.98 -1.21 2.56
CA CYS A 29 3.57 -1.56 2.38
C CYS A 29 2.75 -0.34 1.95
N GLY A 30 2.12 -0.45 0.78
CA GLY A 30 1.11 0.49 0.30
C GLY A 30 -0.33 0.02 0.60
N ALA A 31 -1.31 0.79 0.13
CA ALA A 31 -2.73 0.50 0.32
C ALA A 31 -3.18 -0.87 -0.22
N GLY A 32 -2.45 -1.44 -1.19
CA GLY A 32 -2.81 -2.74 -1.76
C GLY A 32 -2.57 -3.95 -0.84
N VAL A 33 -1.98 -3.78 0.35
CA VAL A 33 -2.04 -4.81 1.40
C VAL A 33 -3.48 -5.03 1.88
N SER A 34 -4.29 -3.97 1.82
CA SER A 34 -5.72 -3.98 2.12
C SER A 34 -6.58 -4.41 0.92
N ALA A 35 -6.02 -4.96 -0.16
CA ALA A 35 -6.83 -5.53 -1.23
C ALA A 35 -7.30 -6.96 -0.86
N PRO A 36 -8.52 -7.38 -1.23
CA PRO A 36 -9.56 -6.63 -1.96
C PRO A 36 -10.51 -5.84 -1.05
N GLN A 37 -10.28 -5.78 0.26
CA GLN A 37 -11.23 -5.21 1.23
C GLN A 37 -11.40 -3.68 1.15
N LEU A 38 -10.45 -2.97 0.53
CA LEU A 38 -10.52 -1.53 0.30
C LEU A 38 -10.28 -1.22 -1.18
N PRO A 39 -10.89 -0.14 -1.70
CA PRO A 39 -10.76 0.23 -3.11
C PRO A 39 -9.31 0.58 -3.47
N GLY A 40 -8.93 0.29 -4.71
CA GLY A 40 -7.73 0.87 -5.30
C GLY A 40 -7.85 2.39 -5.42
N PHE A 41 -6.74 3.09 -5.61
CA PHE A 41 -6.77 4.56 -5.61
C PHE A 41 -7.65 5.15 -6.73
N GLY A 42 -7.62 4.57 -7.93
CA GLY A 42 -8.49 4.99 -9.03
C GLY A 42 -9.98 4.78 -8.71
N ASP A 43 -10.34 3.60 -8.19
CA ASP A 43 -11.71 3.29 -7.77
C ASP A 43 -12.18 4.22 -6.65
N LEU A 44 -11.29 4.55 -5.70
CA LEU A 44 -11.58 5.49 -4.63
C LEU A 44 -11.90 6.88 -5.17
N VAL A 45 -11.15 7.37 -6.15
CA VAL A 45 -11.44 8.65 -6.80
C VAL A 45 -12.79 8.60 -7.50
N GLN A 46 -13.07 7.56 -8.28
CA GLN A 46 -14.37 7.44 -8.97
C GLN A 46 -15.54 7.41 -7.98
N GLN A 47 -15.46 6.58 -6.94
CA GLN A 47 -16.48 6.47 -5.89
C GLN A 47 -16.66 7.79 -5.11
N CYS A 48 -15.60 8.59 -4.95
CA CYS A 48 -15.70 9.91 -4.33
C CYS A 48 -16.57 10.86 -5.16
N PHE A 49 -16.37 10.89 -6.49
CA PHE A 49 -17.21 11.68 -7.39
C PHE A 49 -18.67 11.22 -7.36
N ASP A 50 -18.89 9.90 -7.41
CA ASP A 50 -20.23 9.32 -7.36
C ASP A 50 -20.93 9.67 -6.03
N ARG A 51 -20.25 9.56 -4.89
CA ARG A 51 -20.81 9.89 -3.56
C ARG A 51 -21.14 11.37 -3.40
N LEU A 52 -20.39 12.24 -4.07
CA LEU A 52 -20.65 13.69 -4.08
C LEU A 52 -21.66 14.10 -5.16
N ASN A 53 -22.15 13.17 -5.97
CA ASN A 53 -22.97 13.42 -7.16
C ASN A 53 -22.34 14.46 -8.10
N LEU A 54 -21.04 14.34 -8.34
CA LEU A 54 -20.27 15.23 -9.20
C LEU A 54 -19.80 14.51 -10.46
N VAL A 55 -19.73 15.26 -11.55
CA VAL A 55 -19.11 14.79 -12.80
C VAL A 55 -17.69 15.35 -12.89
N GLN A 56 -16.77 14.51 -13.37
CA GLN A 56 -15.41 14.95 -13.69
C GLN A 56 -15.44 15.95 -14.86
N SER A 57 -14.70 17.05 -14.73
CA SER A 57 -14.41 17.93 -15.86
C SER A 57 -13.53 17.23 -16.90
N GLY A 58 -13.42 17.78 -18.11
CA GLY A 58 -12.59 17.19 -19.16
C GLY A 58 -11.11 17.04 -18.76
N SER A 59 -10.55 17.98 -17.99
CA SER A 59 -9.18 17.89 -17.49
C SER A 59 -9.02 16.86 -16.36
N GLU A 60 -10.04 16.71 -15.51
CA GLU A 60 -10.08 15.66 -14.47
C GLU A 60 -10.14 14.27 -15.11
N LEU A 61 -11.00 14.08 -16.13
CA LEU A 61 -11.11 12.82 -16.84
C LEU A 61 -9.79 12.43 -17.51
N ALA A 62 -9.17 13.35 -18.25
CA ALA A 62 -7.86 13.11 -18.88
C ALA A 62 -6.76 12.75 -17.86
N SER A 63 -6.80 13.36 -16.67
CA SER A 63 -5.86 13.04 -15.59
C SER A 63 -6.16 11.69 -14.94
N SER A 64 -7.43 11.33 -14.81
CA SER A 64 -7.87 10.02 -14.33
C SER A 64 -7.42 8.91 -15.27
N GLU A 65 -7.62 9.07 -16.58
CA GLU A 65 -7.15 8.13 -17.62
C GLU A 65 -5.63 7.99 -17.65
N ALA A 66 -4.90 9.06 -17.34
CA ALA A 66 -3.44 9.05 -17.20
C ALA A 66 -2.94 8.51 -15.84
N GLY A 67 -3.82 8.07 -14.95
CA GLY A 67 -3.47 7.57 -13.60
C GLY A 67 -2.99 8.64 -12.63
N ARG A 68 -3.18 9.94 -12.95
CA ARG A 68 -2.80 11.09 -12.11
C ARG A 68 -3.91 11.45 -11.12
N PHE A 69 -4.31 10.48 -10.30
CA PHE A 69 -5.45 10.60 -9.38
C PHE A 69 -5.31 11.69 -8.31
N GLU A 70 -4.07 12.00 -7.87
CA GLU A 70 -3.82 13.11 -6.95
C GLU A 70 -4.16 14.47 -7.58
N GLU A 71 -3.88 14.62 -8.88
CA GLU A 71 -4.22 15.82 -9.64
C GLU A 71 -5.74 15.99 -9.74
N VAL A 72 -6.47 14.89 -9.94
CA VAL A 72 -7.93 14.86 -9.98
C VAL A 72 -8.52 15.33 -8.65
N LEU A 73 -8.08 14.76 -7.51
CA LEU A 73 -8.54 15.18 -6.19
C LEU A 73 -8.11 16.62 -5.85
N GLY A 74 -6.91 17.02 -6.27
CA GLY A 74 -6.45 18.40 -6.16
C GLY A 74 -7.36 19.37 -6.91
N SER A 75 -7.75 19.04 -8.15
CA SER A 75 -8.72 19.81 -8.95
C SER A 75 -10.07 19.89 -8.25
N LEU A 76 -10.62 18.75 -7.83
CA LEU A 76 -11.89 18.67 -7.11
C LEU A 76 -11.89 19.55 -5.85
N SER A 77 -10.84 19.46 -5.03
CA SER A 77 -10.73 20.22 -3.78
C SER A 77 -10.77 21.73 -3.97
N ARG A 78 -10.28 22.24 -5.11
CA ARG A 78 -10.26 23.68 -5.42
C ARG A 78 -11.61 24.20 -5.91
N ARG A 79 -12.42 23.34 -6.54
CA ARG A 79 -13.70 23.75 -7.16
C ARG A 79 -14.94 23.38 -6.37
N ILE A 80 -14.84 22.44 -5.43
CA ILE A 80 -15.97 22.06 -4.57
C ILE A 80 -16.25 23.19 -3.58
N VAL A 81 -17.54 23.43 -3.29
CA VAL A 81 -17.99 24.50 -2.39
C VAL A 81 -17.39 24.34 -0.99
N ASN A 82 -17.28 23.09 -0.52
CA ASN A 82 -16.74 22.78 0.79
C ASN A 82 -15.79 21.57 0.71
N PRO A 83 -14.46 21.80 0.78
CA PRO A 83 -13.46 20.73 0.71
C PRO A 83 -13.62 19.63 1.76
N ARG A 84 -14.27 19.93 2.90
CA ARG A 84 -14.53 18.93 3.94
C ARG A 84 -15.46 17.82 3.48
N ASP A 85 -16.35 18.08 2.52
CA ASP A 85 -17.28 17.06 2.03
C ASP A 85 -16.53 16.02 1.18
N MET A 86 -15.52 16.44 0.42
CA MET A 86 -14.59 15.52 -0.24
C MET A 86 -13.83 14.66 0.78
N THR A 87 -13.25 15.28 1.82
CA THR A 87 -12.54 14.53 2.86
C THR A 87 -13.44 13.52 3.57
N ARG A 88 -14.67 13.91 3.90
CA ARG A 88 -15.66 13.01 4.52
C ARG A 88 -16.02 11.84 3.60
N ALA A 89 -16.30 12.11 2.33
CA ALA A 89 -16.59 11.06 1.36
C ALA A 89 -15.44 10.05 1.26
N LEU A 90 -14.19 10.52 1.21
CA LEU A 90 -13.01 9.65 1.17
C LEU A 90 -12.87 8.84 2.46
N VAL A 91 -13.05 9.44 3.64
CA VAL A 91 -12.96 8.73 4.92
C VAL A 91 -14.04 7.66 5.07
N ASP A 92 -15.26 7.94 4.61
CA ASP A 92 -16.36 6.98 4.61
C ASP A 92 -16.07 5.78 3.69
N LEU A 93 -15.52 6.05 2.49
CA LEU A 93 -15.16 5.01 1.51
C LEU A 93 -13.96 4.16 1.95
N LEU A 94 -13.13 4.68 2.85
CA LEU A 94 -11.94 4.01 3.37
C LEU A 94 -12.20 3.22 4.67
N GLN A 95 -13.45 3.14 5.14
CA GLN A 95 -13.78 2.30 6.29
C GLN A 95 -13.63 0.81 5.92
N ALA A 96 -12.89 0.08 6.74
CA ALA A 96 -12.74 -1.36 6.56
C ALA A 96 -14.08 -2.09 6.78
N PRO A 97 -14.36 -3.18 6.04
CA PRO A 97 -15.52 -4.01 6.29
C PRO A 97 -15.48 -4.63 7.69
N THR A 98 -16.65 -5.00 8.22
CA THR A 98 -16.79 -5.66 9.53
C THR A 98 -17.35 -7.08 9.33
N PRO A 99 -16.63 -8.16 9.71
CA PRO A 99 -15.29 -8.15 10.29
C PRO A 99 -14.19 -7.84 9.26
N PRO A 100 -13.10 -7.17 9.67
CA PRO A 100 -11.96 -6.90 8.78
C PRO A 100 -11.15 -8.16 8.47
N ASP A 101 -10.56 -8.23 7.28
CA ASP A 101 -9.64 -9.30 6.87
C ASP A 101 -8.18 -8.88 7.07
N PHE A 102 -7.53 -9.48 8.06
CA PHE A 102 -6.13 -9.24 8.38
C PHE A 102 -5.17 -10.26 7.74
N THR A 103 -5.62 -11.13 6.84
CA THR A 103 -4.79 -12.22 6.28
C THR A 103 -3.48 -11.71 5.67
N ASN A 104 -3.56 -10.68 4.81
CA ASN A 104 -2.38 -10.08 4.19
C ASN A 104 -1.49 -9.36 5.22
N HIS A 105 -2.10 -8.59 6.12
CA HIS A 105 -1.40 -7.87 7.19
C HIS A 105 -0.63 -8.83 8.11
N ASN A 106 -1.27 -9.92 8.51
CA ASN A 106 -0.67 -10.97 9.34
C ASN A 106 0.47 -11.69 8.62
N THR A 107 0.33 -11.90 7.30
CA THR A 107 1.38 -12.50 6.49
C THR A 107 2.61 -11.60 6.45
N ILE A 108 2.42 -10.30 6.18
CA ILE A 108 3.52 -9.33 6.19
C ILE A 108 4.15 -9.22 7.57
N LEU A 109 3.35 -9.12 8.65
CA LEU A 109 3.85 -9.08 10.03
C LEU A 109 4.63 -10.33 10.45
N ARG A 110 4.38 -11.48 9.80
CA ARG A 110 5.15 -12.71 10.03
C ARG A 110 6.45 -12.69 9.25
N LEU A 111 6.40 -12.25 7.99
CA LEU A 111 7.56 -12.24 7.10
C LEU A 111 8.55 -11.11 7.42
N SER A 112 8.07 -9.99 7.95
CA SER A 112 8.89 -8.81 8.21
C SER A 112 9.76 -8.91 9.45
N ARG A 113 9.81 -10.06 10.13
CA ARG A 113 10.48 -10.14 11.43
C ARG A 113 11.97 -10.38 11.28
N ASP A 114 12.76 -9.67 12.08
CA ASP A 114 14.18 -9.98 12.25
C ASP A 114 14.38 -11.23 13.13
N LEU A 115 15.65 -11.61 13.33
CA LEU A 115 16.03 -12.75 14.17
C LEU A 115 15.68 -12.57 15.65
N ASP A 116 15.55 -11.32 16.10
CA ASP A 116 15.11 -10.93 17.45
C ASP A 116 13.57 -10.82 17.55
N ASN A 117 12.85 -11.24 16.50
CA ASN A 117 11.39 -11.26 16.38
C ASN A 117 10.74 -9.85 16.33
N HIS A 118 11.51 -8.80 16.00
CA HIS A 118 11.01 -7.44 15.79
C HIS A 118 10.51 -7.24 14.35
N PRO A 119 9.34 -6.59 14.14
CA PRO A 119 8.84 -6.30 12.80
C PRO A 119 9.58 -5.12 12.13
N LEU A 120 10.09 -5.36 10.92
CA LEU A 120 10.73 -4.39 10.02
C LEU A 120 9.79 -3.98 8.87
N ILE A 121 8.84 -3.09 9.15
CA ILE A 121 7.85 -2.60 8.19
C ILE A 121 7.87 -1.07 8.14
N THR A 122 7.84 -0.50 6.94
CA THR A 122 7.59 0.93 6.72
C THR A 122 6.29 1.11 5.93
N PRO A 123 5.22 1.64 6.54
CA PRO A 123 4.00 1.97 5.81
C PRO A 123 4.24 3.23 4.96
N THR A 124 3.89 3.19 3.68
CA THR A 124 3.98 4.35 2.78
C THR A 124 2.62 4.92 2.40
N GLY A 125 1.51 4.41 2.97
CA GLY A 125 0.13 4.76 2.63
C GLY A 125 -0.65 5.55 3.70
N TYR A 126 -1.73 6.21 3.26
CA TYR A 126 -2.60 7.10 4.06
C TYR A 126 -3.59 6.40 5.03
N GLN A 127 -3.37 5.12 5.36
CA GLN A 127 -4.25 4.35 6.24
C GLN A 127 -3.45 3.77 7.40
N VAL A 128 -3.86 4.07 8.62
CA VAL A 128 -3.36 3.40 9.83
C VAL A 128 -4.56 3.05 10.73
N PRO A 129 -4.62 1.81 11.21
CA PRO A 129 -4.31 1.62 12.63
C PRO A 129 -2.98 0.87 12.84
N VAL A 130 -1.96 1.66 13.11
CA VAL A 130 -0.68 1.32 13.75
C VAL A 130 -0.94 1.08 15.25
N GLN A 131 -1.67 0.04 15.66
CA GLN A 131 -1.81 -0.19 17.11
C GLN A 131 -0.59 -0.90 17.73
N TYR A 132 0.40 -1.33 16.93
CA TYR A 132 1.54 -2.15 17.38
C TYR A 132 2.92 -1.74 16.82
N PHE A 133 3.16 -0.45 16.55
CA PHE A 133 4.52 -0.02 16.21
C PHE A 133 5.34 0.18 17.49
N THR A 134 5.94 -0.91 17.98
CA THR A 134 7.03 -0.84 18.95
C THR A 134 8.33 -0.56 18.19
N THR A 135 8.85 0.66 18.40
CA THR A 135 10.25 1.05 18.20
C THR A 135 10.84 0.89 16.79
N MET A 136 10.69 1.92 15.95
CA MET A 136 11.63 2.15 14.84
C MET A 136 12.94 2.70 15.43
N SER A 137 13.94 1.84 15.61
CA SER A 137 15.33 2.23 15.80
C SER A 137 16.22 1.41 14.88
N LYS A 138 16.55 1.99 13.73
CA LYS A 138 17.88 1.97 13.10
C LYS A 138 17.81 2.78 11.81
N LYS A 139 18.86 3.54 11.52
CA LYS A 139 19.06 4.21 10.23
C LYS A 139 19.21 3.11 9.17
N ILE A 140 18.27 3.02 8.22
CA ILE A 140 18.27 1.99 7.17
C ILE A 140 18.92 2.61 5.92
N PRO A 141 20.10 2.14 5.46
CA PRO A 141 20.62 2.48 4.14
C PRO A 141 19.82 1.75 3.05
N PHE A 142 19.51 2.45 1.96
CA PHE A 142 18.66 1.93 0.87
C PHE A 142 19.41 0.91 0.00
N GLY A 143 18.96 -0.34 -0.01
CA GLY A 143 19.41 -1.41 -0.93
C GLY A 143 18.42 -1.73 -2.07
N VAL A 144 18.61 -2.87 -2.74
CA VAL A 144 17.87 -3.29 -3.96
C VAL A 144 16.36 -3.45 -3.70
N LEU A 145 15.54 -2.77 -4.52
CA LEU A 145 14.07 -2.83 -4.49
C LEU A 145 13.55 -4.01 -5.32
N THR A 146 12.81 -4.93 -4.69
CA THR A 146 12.14 -6.05 -5.36
C THR A 146 10.64 -6.01 -5.09
N LYS A 147 9.81 -6.16 -6.13
CA LYS A 147 8.35 -6.25 -5.98
C LYS A 147 7.98 -7.65 -5.52
N VAL A 148 7.34 -7.79 -4.36
CA VAL A 148 6.85 -9.08 -3.85
C VAL A 148 5.35 -8.99 -3.70
N ALA A 149 4.63 -9.80 -4.47
CA ALA A 149 3.16 -9.90 -4.46
C ALA A 149 2.45 -8.56 -4.68
N GLY A 150 2.14 -8.22 -5.94
CA GLY A 150 1.11 -7.25 -6.38
C GLY A 150 1.24 -5.78 -5.95
N SER A 151 1.40 -5.54 -4.66
CA SER A 151 1.20 -4.29 -3.93
C SER A 151 2.21 -4.03 -2.80
N ALA A 152 3.14 -4.96 -2.51
CA ALA A 152 4.23 -4.74 -1.55
C ALA A 152 5.61 -4.70 -2.23
N TRP A 153 6.49 -3.84 -1.71
CA TRP A 153 7.88 -3.76 -2.13
C TRP A 153 8.77 -4.22 -1.00
N VAL A 154 9.88 -4.87 -1.33
CA VAL A 154 10.80 -5.43 -0.37
C VAL A 154 12.19 -4.86 -0.64
N ILE A 155 12.83 -4.38 0.41
CA ILE A 155 14.19 -3.82 0.37
C ILE A 155 15.10 -4.73 1.19
N LYS A 156 16.23 -5.13 0.61
CA LYS A 156 17.34 -5.69 1.39
C LYS A 156 18.03 -4.54 2.15
N SER A 157 18.09 -4.63 3.47
CA SER A 157 18.83 -3.69 4.30
C SER A 157 20.33 -4.03 4.22
N ASP A 158 21.13 -3.07 3.77
CA ASP A 158 22.60 -3.20 3.82
C ASP A 158 23.10 -2.70 5.19
N ALA A 159 22.82 -3.46 6.26
CA ALA A 159 23.31 -3.14 7.60
C ALA A 159 24.71 -3.72 7.85
#